data_AF-A0AAW2B3R0-F1
#
_entry.id   AF-A0AAW2B3R0-F1
#
_cell.length_a   1.000
_cell.length_b   1.000
_cell.length_c   1.000
_cell.angle_alpha   90.00
_cell.angle_beta   90.00
_cell.angle_gamma   90.00
#
_symmetry.space_group_name_H-M   'P 1'
#
loop_
_entity.id
_entity.type
_entity.pdbx_description
1 polymer ?
#
loop_
_entity_poly.entity_id
_entity_poly.type
_entity_poly.pdbx_seq_one_letter_code
_entity_poly.pdbx_strand_id
1 'polypeptide(L)' 'CEYSEPIIWKNSAGETLTGSPITPTGESITVKKNGNPENFYTCTLDNGASKETSDPVYERDLFK' A
#
# COMPACT_ATOMS: atom_id res chain seq x y z
N CYS A 1 18.25 -10.71 12.55
CA CYS A 1 17.15 -9.74 12.71
C CYS A 1 16.14 -10.03 11.62
N GLU A 2 15.09 -10.76 11.93
CA GLU A 2 13.93 -10.88 11.05
C GLU A 2 13.03 -9.71 11.41
N TYR A 3 13.10 -8.65 10.61
CA TYR A 3 12.39 -7.40 10.87
C TYR A 3 11.19 -7.35 9.92
N SER A 4 10.02 -7.80 10.39
CA SER A 4 8.78 -7.70 9.63
C SER A 4 7.97 -6.53 10.18
N GLU A 5 8.27 -5.31 9.71
CA GLU A 5 7.41 -4.16 9.97
C GLU A 5 6.05 -4.41 9.30
N PRO A 6 4.92 -4.22 10.02
CA PRO A 6 3.61 -4.36 9.42
C PRO A 6 3.40 -3.26 8.37
N ILE A 7 3.21 -3.67 7.11
CA ILE A 7 2.95 -2.74 6.00
C ILE A 7 1.44 -2.52 5.91
N ILE A 8 1.01 -1.30 6.17
CA ILE A 8 -0.40 -0.92 6.13
C ILE A 8 -0.69 -0.29 4.77
N TRP A 9 -1.37 -1.03 3.92
CA TRP A 9 -1.83 -0.53 2.62
C TRP A 9 -3.16 0.19 2.75
N LYS A 10 -3.32 1.35 2.11
CA LYS A 10 -4.57 2.10 2.07
C LYS A 10 -4.92 2.58 0.67
N ASN A 11 -6.21 2.57 0.35
CA ASN A 11 -6.73 3.21 -0.86
C ASN A 11 -7.21 4.66 -0.58
N SER A 12 -7.65 5.35 -1.62
CA SER A 12 -8.24 6.69 -1.57
C SER A 12 -9.48 6.80 -0.68
N ALA A 13 -10.23 5.72 -0.52
CA ALA A 13 -11.39 5.65 0.37
C ALA A 13 -11.00 5.47 1.86
N GLY A 14 -9.70 5.30 2.15
CA GLY A 14 -9.20 5.04 3.48
C GLY A 14 -9.35 3.58 3.94
N GLU A 15 -9.77 2.69 3.04
CA GLU A 15 -9.88 1.26 3.30
C GLU A 15 -8.50 0.64 3.37
N THR A 16 -8.29 -0.20 4.39
CA THR A 16 -7.06 -0.97 4.53
C THR A 16 -7.09 -2.16 3.56
N LEU A 17 -6.06 -2.28 2.75
CA LEU A 17 -5.90 -3.40 1.82
C LEU A 17 -5.02 -4.48 2.44
N THR A 18 -5.36 -5.73 2.19
CA THR A 18 -4.54 -6.87 2.61
C THR A 18 -3.42 -7.06 1.61
N GLY A 19 -2.18 -6.86 2.05
CA GLY A 19 -0.97 -7.19 1.31
C GLY A 19 -0.76 -8.70 1.21
N SER A 20 -0.02 -9.13 0.19
CA SER A 20 0.52 -10.47 0.04
C SER A 20 2.04 -10.40 0.20
N PRO A 21 2.65 -11.19 1.10
CA PRO A 21 4.09 -11.17 1.30
C PRO A 21 4.80 -11.65 0.03
N ILE A 22 5.74 -10.84 -0.46
CA ILE A 22 6.63 -11.16 -1.58
C ILE A 22 8.02 -11.56 -1.06
N THR A 23 8.45 -10.93 0.03
CA THR A 23 9.70 -11.20 0.75
C THR A 23 9.46 -11.08 2.26
N PRO A 24 10.38 -11.54 3.13
CA PRO A 24 10.22 -11.43 4.58
C PRO A 24 9.97 -9.99 5.09
N THR A 25 10.38 -8.99 4.29
CA THR A 25 10.34 -7.56 4.58
C THR A 25 9.49 -6.76 3.57
N GLY A 26 8.76 -7.42 2.68
CA GLY A 26 8.06 -6.75 1.59
C GLY A 26 6.74 -7.42 1.26
N GLU A 27 5.70 -6.60 1.09
CA GLU A 27 4.36 -7.00 0.69
C GLU A 27 3.95 -6.33 -0.62
N SER A 28 3.04 -6.95 -1.36
CA SER A 28 2.43 -6.39 -2.56
C SER A 28 0.92 -6.46 -2.45
N ILE A 29 0.22 -5.48 -3.01
CA ILE A 29 -1.24 -5.51 -3.15
C ILE A 29 -1.63 -5.76 -4.60
N THR A 30 -2.68 -6.54 -4.79
CA THR A 30 -3.32 -6.65 -6.11
C THR A 30 -4.47 -5.65 -6.17
N VAL A 31 -4.30 -4.62 -6.99
CA VAL A 31 -5.35 -3.64 -7.25
C VAL A 31 -6.12 -4.03 -8.51
N LYS A 32 -7.44 -3.81 -8.50
CA LYS A 32 -8.29 -3.98 -9.68
C LYS A 32 -8.65 -2.61 -10.23
N LYS A 33 -8.67 -2.48 -11.56
CA LYS A 33 -9.15 -1.28 -12.23
C LYS A 33 -10.63 -1.08 -11.88
N ASN A 34 -10.92 -0.07 -11.07
CA ASN A 34 -12.27 0.29 -10.66
C ASN A 34 -12.87 1.34 -11.61
N GLY A 35 -12.06 1.91 -12.51
CA GLY A 35 -12.49 2.89 -13.50
C GLY A 35 -12.47 4.33 -12.98
N ASN A 36 -11.96 4.57 -11.77
CA ASN A 36 -11.81 5.91 -11.21
C ASN A 36 -10.33 6.34 -11.20
N PRO A 37 -9.90 7.26 -12.09
CA PRO A 37 -8.50 7.69 -12.18
C PRO A 37 -8.02 8.51 -10.98
N GLU A 38 -8.93 8.96 -10.11
CA GLU A 38 -8.62 9.65 -8.85
C GLU A 38 -8.37 8.68 -7.69
N ASN A 39 -8.64 7.38 -7.87
CA ASN A 39 -8.24 6.40 -6.88
C ASN A 39 -6.73 6.37 -6.76
N PHE A 40 -6.24 6.33 -5.53
CA PHE A 40 -4.83 6.22 -5.24
C PHE A 40 -4.59 5.19 -4.14
N TYR A 41 -3.35 4.71 -4.09
CA TYR A 41 -2.90 3.73 -3.13
C TYR A 41 -1.67 4.27 -2.41
N THR A 42 -1.63 4.05 -1.11
CA THR A 42 -0.50 4.44 -0.24
C THR A 42 -0.08 3.25 0.60
N CYS A 43 1.20 3.22 0.90
CA CYS A 43 1.79 2.28 1.84
C CYS A 43 2.19 3.06 3.08
N THR A 44 1.85 2.57 4.26
CA THR A 44 2.33 3.12 5.52
C THR A 44 3.12 2.08 6.28
N LEU A 45 4.35 2.40 6.63
CA LEU A 45 5.18 1.59 7.52
C LEU A 45 5.01 2.13 8.94
N ASP A 46 4.59 1.28 9.87
CA ASP A 46 4.44 1.62 11.28
C ASP A 46 5.24 0.62 12.13
N ASN A 47 6.30 1.11 12.75
CA ASN A 47 7.18 0.32 13.60
C ASN A 47 6.92 0.56 15.09
N GLY A 48 5.78 1.17 15.44
CA GLY A 48 5.40 1.55 16.81
C GLY A 48 6.18 2.74 17.38
N ALA A 49 7.41 2.99 16.91
CA ALA A 49 8.22 4.16 17.25
C ALA A 49 8.08 5.30 16.22
N SER A 50 7.92 4.95 14.95
CA SER A 50 7.79 5.89 13.85
C SER A 50 6.81 5.37 12.82
N LYS A 51 6.16 6.31 12.13
CA LYS A 51 5.21 6.03 11.07
C LYS A 51 5.55 6.87 9.86
N GLU A 52 5.78 6.21 8.73
CA GLU A 52 6.04 6.86 7.45
C GLU A 52 5.05 6.39 6.40
N THR A 53 4.49 7.33 5.66
CA THR A 53 3.52 7.07 4.59
C THR A 53 4.18 7.41 3.26
N SER A 54 4.09 6.51 2.28
CA SER A 54 4.58 6.72 0.93
C SER A 54 3.78 7.77 0.19
N ASP A 55 4.35 8.30 -0.89
CA ASP A 55 3.61 9.09 -1.86
C ASP A 55 2.45 8.27 -2.46
N PRO A 56 1.32 8.92 -2.80
CA PRO A 56 0.16 8.26 -3.38
C PRO A 56 0.42 7.85 -4.84
N VAL A 57 0.06 6.62 -5.18
CA VAL A 57 0.12 6.09 -6.56
C VAL A 57 -1.29 6.01 -7.13
N TYR A 58 -1.57 6.75 -8.19
CA TYR A 58 -2.91 6.86 -8.77
C TYR A 58 -3.23 5.72 -9.75
N GLU A 59 -4.50 5.34 -9.82
CA GLU A 59 -5.01 4.31 -10.74
C GLU A 59 -4.72 4.66 -12.20
N ARG A 60 -4.72 5.96 -12.54
CA ARG A 60 -4.36 6.47 -13.88
C ARG A 60 -2.93 6.11 -14.31
N ASP A 61 -2.02 5.99 -13.35
CA ASP A 61 -0.61 5.71 -13.60
C ASP A 61 -0.34 4.21 -13.62
N LEU A 62 -1.17 3.44 -12.90
CA LEU A 62 -1.11 1.98 -12.81
C LEU A 62 -1.70 1.28 -14.03
N PHE A 63 -2.81 1.79 -14.57
CA PHE A 63 -3.54 1.18 -15.68
C PHE A 63 -3.54 2.11 -16.90
N LYS A 64 -2.46 2.07 -17.68
CA LYS A 64 -2.37 2.72 -18.99
C LYS A 64 -3.12 1.96 -20.07
#